data_AF-A0A317LMK4-F1
#
_entry.id   AF-A0A317LMK4-F1
#
_cell.length_a   1.000
_cell.length_b   1.000
_cell.length_c   1.000
_cell.angle_alpha   90.00
_cell.angle_beta   90.00
_cell.angle_gamma   90.00
#
_symmetry.space_group_name_H-M   'P 1'
#
loop_
_entity.id
_entity.type
_entity.pdbx_description
1 polymer ?
#
loop_
_entity_poly.entity_id
_entity_poly.type
_entity_poly.pdbx_seq_one_letter_code
_entity_poly.pdbx_strand_id
1 'polypeptide(L)' 'MGSEAPVASEGRHDRTIRTFFLFGDPATDFSADLVWLAAEVAAGRLDPGISRRAPWTGYDEAARELLGRRLHGKAVLDVV' A
#
# COMPACT_ATOMS: atom_id res chain seq x y z
N MET A 1 21.27 5.27 -32.67
CA MET A 1 20.89 3.96 -33.21
C MET A 1 20.72 2.98 -32.05
N GLY A 2 19.56 2.56 -31.59
CA GLY A 2 18.17 3.04 -31.66
C GLY A 2 17.55 2.61 -30.32
N SER A 3 16.88 3.52 -29.61
CA SER A 3 16.16 3.18 -28.37
C SER A 3 14.85 2.54 -28.78
N GLU A 4 14.72 1.23 -28.62
CA GLU A 4 13.44 0.55 -28.80
C GLU A 4 12.53 0.92 -27.62
N ALA A 5 11.58 1.82 -27.88
CA ALA A 5 10.51 2.11 -26.95
C ALA A 5 9.61 0.86 -26.84
N PRO A 6 9.14 0.49 -25.65
CA PRO A 6 8.24 -0.64 -25.50
C PRO A 6 6.93 -0.35 -26.27
N VAL A 7 6.65 -1.20 -27.25
CA VAL A 7 5.41 -1.17 -28.04
C VAL A 7 4.24 -1.47 -27.10
N ALA A 8 3.29 -0.54 -27.01
CA ALA A 8 2.06 -0.76 -26.26
C ALA A 8 1.20 -1.82 -26.95
N SER A 9 1.09 -3.01 -26.35
CA SER A 9 0.19 -4.05 -26.84
C SER A 9 -1.27 -3.65 -26.56
N GLU A 10 -2.06 -3.54 -27.62
CA GLU A 10 -3.51 -3.42 -27.58
C GLU A 10 -4.13 -4.45 -26.61
N GLY A 11 -4.90 -4.00 -25.62
CA GLY A 11 -5.65 -4.88 -24.70
C GLY A 11 -5.25 -4.86 -23.21
N ARG A 12 -4.34 -3.97 -22.78
CA ARG A 12 -4.01 -3.87 -21.35
C ARG A 12 -5.02 -2.96 -20.63
N HIS A 13 -6.06 -3.56 -20.02
CA HIS A 13 -6.94 -2.89 -19.04
C HIS A 13 -6.12 -1.99 -18.12
N ASP A 14 -6.64 -0.79 -17.79
CA ASP A 14 -6.08 0.30 -16.97
C ASP A 14 -5.33 -0.16 -15.70
N ARG A 15 -4.20 -0.84 -15.90
CA ARG A 15 -3.43 -1.53 -14.87
C ARG A 15 -1.98 -1.11 -15.02
N THR A 16 -1.50 -0.42 -14.01
CA THR A 16 -0.10 -0.06 -13.87
C THR A 16 0.49 -0.95 -12.77
N ILE A 17 1.61 -1.62 -13.07
CA ILE A 17 2.43 -2.26 -12.04
C ILE A 17 3.30 -1.15 -11.46
N ARG A 18 3.07 -0.81 -10.19
CA ARG A 18 3.90 0.16 -9.47
C ARG A 18 4.85 -0.59 -8.55
N THR A 19 6.14 -0.51 -8.85
CA THR A 19 7.19 -1.03 -7.97
C THR A 19 7.40 -0.03 -6.84
N PHE A 20 7.19 -0.48 -5.60
CA PHE A 20 7.64 0.25 -4.41
C PHE A 20 9.07 -0.19 -4.11
N PHE A 21 10.01 0.74 -4.17
CA PHE A 21 11.36 0.51 -3.68
C PHE A 21 11.38 0.82 -2.19
N LEU A 22 11.57 -0.19 -1.35
CA LEU A 22 12.03 0.02 0.01
C LEU A 22 13.50 0.42 -0.10
N PHE A 23 13.85 1.63 0.34
CA PHE A 23 15.23 2.18 0.29
C PHE A 23 16.17 1.48 1.30
N GLY A 24 16.14 0.15 1.38
CA GLY A 24 16.98 -0.68 2.25
C GLY A 24 17.91 -1.58 1.44
N ASP A 25 19.05 -1.95 2.02
CA ASP A 25 19.88 -3.03 1.47
C ASP A 25 19.03 -4.32 1.42
N PRO A 26 18.98 -5.04 0.29
CA PRO A 26 18.22 -6.28 0.17
C PRO A 26 18.65 -7.39 1.16
N ALA A 27 19.83 -7.30 1.77
CA ALA A 27 20.26 -8.16 2.87
C ALA A 27 19.80 -7.68 4.26
N THR A 28 19.31 -6.44 4.37
CA THR A 28 18.79 -5.90 5.63
C THR A 28 17.42 -6.50 5.93
N ASP A 29 17.42 -7.40 6.91
CA ASP A 29 16.21 -8.00 7.46
C ASP A 29 15.42 -6.95 8.28
N PHE A 30 14.15 -6.75 7.92
CA PHE A 30 13.20 -5.89 8.65
C PHE A 30 12.28 -6.69 9.59
N SER A 31 12.48 -8.00 9.72
CA SER A 31 11.69 -8.86 10.59
C SER A 31 11.74 -8.40 12.03
N ALA A 32 12.91 -7.94 12.52
CA ALA A 32 13.06 -7.42 13.87
C ALA A 32 12.18 -6.17 14.10
N ASP A 33 12.17 -5.24 13.13
CA ASP A 33 11.36 -4.03 13.21
C ASP A 33 9.86 -4.35 13.16
N LEU A 34 9.45 -5.29 12.31
CA LEU A 34 8.05 -5.74 12.24
C LEU A 34 7.60 -6.46 13.51
N VAL A 35 8.46 -7.30 14.10
CA VAL A 35 8.20 -7.96 15.38
C VAL A 35 8.03 -6.91 16.48
N TRP A 36 8.91 -5.91 16.51
CA TRP A 36 8.79 -4.81 17.46
C TRP A 36 7.49 -4.03 17.27
N LEU A 37 7.17 -3.59 16.05
CA LEU A 37 5.92 -2.88 15.74
C LEU A 37 4.67 -3.68 16.15
N ALA A 38 4.64 -4.98 15.83
CA ALA A 38 3.54 -5.86 16.20
C ALA A 38 3.38 -5.96 17.73
N ALA A 39 4.49 -6.06 18.46
CA ALA A 39 4.48 -6.10 19.92
C ALA A 39 3.99 -4.78 20.54
N GLU A 40 4.41 -3.63 20.01
CA GLU A 40 3.93 -2.31 20.48
C GLU A 40 2.44 -2.11 20.25
N VAL A 41 1.92 -2.55 19.08
CA VAL A 41 0.48 -2.51 18.78
C VAL A 41 -0.30 -3.47 19.69
N ALA A 42 0.18 -4.70 19.87
CA ALA A 42 -0.45 -5.68 20.75
C ALA A 42 -0.47 -5.22 22.22
N ALA A 43 0.56 -4.50 22.65
CA ALA A 43 0.63 -3.91 23.98
C ALA A 43 -0.16 -2.60 24.13
N GLY A 44 -0.79 -2.10 23.05
CA GLY A 44 -1.56 -0.85 23.06
C GLY A 44 -0.72 0.42 23.21
N ARG A 45 0.62 0.33 23.08
CA ARG A 45 1.52 1.49 23.15
C ARG A 45 1.62 2.23 21.83
N LEU A 46 1.34 1.54 20.72
CA LEU A 46 1.26 2.12 19.39
C LEU A 46 -0.16 1.92 18.83
N ASP A 47 -0.82 3.02 18.49
CA ASP A 47 -2.06 2.97 17.71
C ASP A 47 -1.73 2.76 16.23
N PRO A 48 -2.33 1.76 15.54
CA PRO A 48 -2.06 1.53 14.14
C PRO A 48 -2.64 2.64 13.25
N GLY A 49 -3.41 3.62 13.74
CA GLY A 49 -3.89 4.75 12.94
C GLY A 49 -4.84 4.32 11.82
N ILE A 50 -5.70 3.32 12.07
CA ILE A 50 -6.72 2.87 11.13
C ILE A 50 -7.95 3.76 11.29
N SER A 51 -8.14 4.65 10.34
CA SER A 51 -9.25 5.62 10.36
C SER A 51 -10.48 5.11 9.62
N ARG A 52 -10.31 4.12 8.76
CA ARG A 52 -11.39 3.45 8.03
C ARG A 52 -11.06 1.98 7.82
N ARG A 53 -12.03 1.11 8.08
CA ARG A 53 -12.01 -0.31 7.70
C ARG A 53 -13.30 -0.66 6.98
N ALA A 54 -13.20 -1.26 5.79
CA ALA A 54 -14.34 -1.53 4.92
C ALA A 54 -14.12 -2.77 4.03
N PRO A 55 -15.15 -3.34 3.38
CA PRO A 55 -14.97 -4.41 2.40
C PRO A 55 -14.17 -3.96 1.18
N TRP A 56 -13.46 -4.88 0.53
CA TRP A 56 -12.70 -4.63 -0.70
C TRP A 56 -13.52 -3.98 -1.82
N THR A 57 -14.82 -4.30 -1.89
CA THR A 57 -15.74 -3.71 -2.88
C THR A 57 -15.88 -2.18 -2.75
N GLY A 58 -15.50 -1.58 -1.62
CA GLY A 58 -15.51 -0.12 -1.39
C GLY A 58 -14.19 0.58 -1.72
N TYR A 59 -13.30 -0.04 -2.49
CA TYR A 59 -11.96 0.50 -2.77
C TYR A 59 -11.97 1.88 -3.43
N ASP A 60 -12.96 2.14 -4.28
CA ASP A 60 -13.07 3.37 -5.06
C ASP A 60 -13.38 4.58 -4.18
N GLU A 61 -14.27 4.40 -3.20
CA GLU A 61 -14.55 5.41 -2.16
C GLU A 61 -13.32 5.69 -1.32
N ALA A 62 -12.68 4.65 -0.78
CA ALA A 62 -11.50 4.80 0.06
C ALA A 62 -10.34 5.51 -0.69
N ALA A 63 -10.10 5.16 -1.95
CA ALA A 63 -9.11 5.82 -2.79
C ALA A 63 -9.44 7.30 -3.04
N ARG A 64 -10.70 7.62 -3.35
CA ARG A 64 -11.16 9.00 -3.56
C ARG A 64 -11.01 9.86 -2.30
N GLU A 65 -11.21 9.29 -1.11
CA GLU A 65 -11.02 10.00 0.15
C GLU A 65 -9.55 10.26 0.47
N LEU A 66 -8.68 9.26 0.27
CA LEU A 66 -7.23 9.41 0.47
C LEU A 66 -6.63 10.43 -0.49
N LEU A 67 -6.91 10.32 -1.79
CA LEU A 67 -6.44 11.28 -2.80
C LEU A 67 -7.00 12.68 -2.55
N GLY A 68 -8.26 12.75 -2.10
CA GLY A 68 -8.91 13.99 -1.72
C GLY A 68 -8.48 14.55 -0.36
N ARG A 69 -7.55 13.88 0.36
CA ARG A 69 -7.11 14.23 1.72
C ARG A 69 -8.25 14.40 2.72
N ARG A 70 -9.35 13.67 2.53
CA ARG A 70 -10.53 13.65 3.43
C ARG A 70 -10.45 12.54 4.48
N LEU A 71 -9.56 11.57 4.28
CA LEU A 71 -9.24 10.54 5.25
C LEU A 71 -7.82 10.77 5.78
N HIS A 72 -7.70 11.11 7.06
CA HIS A 72 -6.42 11.23 7.74
C HIS A 72 -6.09 9.90 8.41
N GLY A 73 -5.02 9.22 7.98
CA GLY A 73 -4.62 7.91 8.50
C GLY A 73 -4.72 6.81 7.45
N LYS A 74 -4.86 5.56 7.89
CA LYS A 74 -4.90 4.39 7.00
C LYS A 74 -6.33 3.94 6.72
N ALA A 75 -6.60 3.59 5.46
CA ALA A 75 -7.75 2.78 5.07
C ALA A 75 -7.33 1.32 4.96
N VAL A 76 -8.03 0.42 5.65
CA VAL A 76 -7.84 -1.03 5.53
C VAL A 76 -9.05 -1.63 4.82
N LEU A 77 -8.80 -2.42 3.78
CA LEU A 77 -9.85 -3.08 3.01
C LEU A 77 -9.80 -4.59 3.22
N ASP A 78 -10.88 -5.16 3.71
CA ASP A 78 -10.99 -6.60 3.95
C ASP A 78 -11.39 -7.32 2.66
N VAL A 79 -10.56 -8.27 2.24
CA VAL A 79 -10.85 -9.18 1.12
C VAL A 79 -11.64 -10.36 1.72
N VAL A 80 -12.96 -10.28 1.64
CA VAL A 80 -13.88 -11.35 2.04
C VAL A 80 -14.17 -12.29 0.89
#